data_AF-A0A1A8HQP3-F1
#
_entry.id   AF-A0A1A8HQP3-F1
#
_cell.length_a   1.000
_cell.length_b   1.000
_cell.length_c   1.000
_cell.angle_alpha   90.00
_cell.angle_beta   90.00
_cell.angle_gamma   90.00
#
_symmetry.space_group_name_H-M   'P 1'
#
loop_
_entity.id
_entity.type
_entity.pdbx_description
1 polymer ?
#
loop_
_entity_poly.entity_id
_entity_poly.type
_entity_poly.pdbx_seq_one_letter_code
_entity_poly.pdbx_strand_id
1 'polypeptide(L)'
;SYVKEACELLRKLRADECCLDNFVEDASKDLQNKDAPERKFILDVVSGCVQYKKLLDAVVNMFYGLNKKWVSKGDHSQFVVICYLTMFALDDLGVQNFSNIIKSLGINKMHFFMNFFFSHLTPWIQEEWNGIYDVDFVEKEWIVPLLRWRPEISSLMDQLFEESQVQKAHVKTTQPQEFNLTNPKARPVPEMIPHEEKRKAVPKGFNSANKAEAKISSVKLNNAAILRQEALYHRQVEEELQRIEQLVQGARDSSSFLQWQQEMREKDLQEKLPMMKQKHLETRISEENVALVRKQVAENNQKAAQLKKEETFQLMQKYAEKRMQEEKELRDSVHTKFCFFKKDSQTCMKRRVLWLIF
;
A
#
# COMPACT_ATOMS: atom_id res chain seq x y z
N SER A 1 0.50 19.98 -8.26
CA SER A 1 1.64 19.62 -7.40
C SER A 1 2.82 19.32 -8.30
N TYR A 2 3.92 20.06 -8.16
CA TYR A 2 5.12 19.94 -9.02
C TYR A 2 5.67 18.51 -9.06
N VAL A 3 5.55 17.79 -7.95
CA VAL A 3 5.99 16.39 -7.85
C VAL A 3 5.19 15.46 -8.76
N LYS A 4 3.87 15.68 -8.93
CA LYS A 4 3.05 14.87 -9.86
C LYS A 4 3.50 15.07 -11.30
N GLU A 5 3.94 16.26 -11.63
CA GLU A 5 4.39 16.61 -12.96
C GLU A 5 5.78 16.02 -13.24
N ALA A 6 6.68 16.04 -12.25
CA ALA A 6 7.93 15.28 -12.30
C ALA A 6 7.67 13.77 -12.51
N CYS A 7 6.66 13.20 -11.85
CA CYS A 7 6.27 11.79 -12.04
C CYS A 7 5.78 11.50 -13.47
N GLU A 8 5.01 12.41 -14.07
CA GLU A 8 4.53 12.26 -15.45
C GLU A 8 5.67 12.40 -16.46
N LEU A 9 6.57 13.37 -16.27
CA LEU A 9 7.76 13.51 -17.11
C LEU A 9 8.65 12.27 -17.03
N LEU A 10 8.92 11.75 -15.83
CA LEU A 10 9.69 10.53 -15.65
C LEU A 10 9.01 9.30 -16.31
N ARG A 11 7.68 9.27 -16.32
CA ARG A 11 6.90 8.23 -17.03
C ARG A 11 7.05 8.33 -18.54
N LYS A 12 7.04 9.56 -19.11
CA LYS A 12 7.29 9.81 -20.54
C LYS A 12 8.72 9.40 -20.93
N LEU A 13 9.71 9.77 -20.13
CA LEU A 13 11.12 9.41 -20.38
C LEU A 13 11.36 7.89 -20.37
N ARG A 14 10.60 7.12 -19.57
CA ARG A 14 10.68 5.65 -19.63
C ARG A 14 10.08 5.06 -20.92
N ALA A 15 9.25 5.82 -21.63
CA ALA A 15 8.61 5.38 -22.87
C ALA A 15 9.41 5.77 -24.13
N ASP A 16 10.13 6.89 -24.09
CA ASP A 16 11.00 7.36 -25.17
C ASP A 16 12.48 7.08 -24.87
N GLU A 17 13.16 6.33 -25.72
CA GLU A 17 14.62 6.08 -25.64
C GLU A 17 15.42 7.31 -26.11
N CYS A 18 15.17 8.48 -25.52
CA CYS A 18 15.86 9.73 -25.86
C CYS A 18 16.99 10.07 -24.88
N CYS A 19 18.00 10.80 -25.38
CA CYS A 19 19.08 11.37 -24.56
C CYS A 19 18.50 12.30 -23.46
N LEU A 20 19.05 12.23 -22.24
CA LEU A 20 18.58 13.03 -21.10
C LEU A 20 18.60 14.52 -21.40
N ASP A 21 19.67 15.03 -22.03
CA ASP A 21 19.81 16.46 -22.32
C ASP A 21 18.71 16.95 -23.27
N ASN A 22 18.44 16.19 -24.34
CA ASN A 22 17.36 16.50 -25.28
C ASN A 22 15.99 16.46 -24.59
N PHE A 23 15.78 15.47 -23.70
CA PHE A 23 14.53 15.36 -22.96
C PHE A 23 14.33 16.52 -21.98
N VAL A 24 15.37 16.97 -21.29
CA VAL A 24 15.30 18.10 -20.35
C VAL A 24 14.98 19.40 -21.10
N GLU A 25 15.56 19.60 -22.29
CA GLU A 25 15.22 20.74 -23.14
C GLU A 25 13.76 20.73 -23.59
N ASP A 26 13.26 19.57 -24.03
CA ASP A 26 11.87 19.43 -24.47
C ASP A 26 10.88 19.55 -23.31
N ALA A 27 11.18 18.95 -22.16
CA ALA A 27 10.40 19.13 -20.93
C ALA A 27 10.40 20.59 -20.46
N SER A 28 11.51 21.32 -20.64
CA SER A 28 11.59 22.74 -20.32
C SER A 28 10.66 23.58 -21.21
N LYS A 29 10.52 23.23 -22.50
CA LYS A 29 9.57 23.86 -23.44
C LYS A 29 8.12 23.59 -23.02
N ASP A 30 7.79 22.35 -22.67
CA ASP A 30 6.45 21.96 -22.21
C ASP A 30 6.04 22.69 -20.91
N LEU A 31 7.01 23.01 -20.05
CA LEU A 31 6.81 23.69 -18.77
C LEU A 31 6.92 25.22 -18.84
N GLN A 32 6.92 25.83 -20.04
CA GLN A 32 7.05 27.29 -20.18
C GLN A 32 5.95 28.10 -19.48
N ASN A 33 4.78 27.50 -19.25
CA ASN A 33 3.65 28.14 -18.58
C ASN A 33 3.79 28.24 -17.05
N LYS A 34 4.95 27.84 -16.49
CA LYS A 34 5.22 27.85 -15.04
C LYS A 34 6.29 28.84 -14.65
N ASP A 35 6.25 29.20 -13.37
CA ASP A 35 7.27 30.05 -12.76
C ASP A 35 8.65 29.39 -12.87
N ALA A 36 9.66 30.22 -13.14
CA ALA A 36 11.04 29.78 -13.30
C ALA A 36 11.57 28.88 -12.14
N PRO A 37 11.34 29.20 -10.85
CA PRO A 37 11.79 28.33 -9.75
C PRO A 37 11.06 26.98 -9.73
N GLU A 38 9.77 26.94 -10.05
CA GLU A 38 8.98 25.70 -10.08
C GLU A 38 9.45 24.77 -11.20
N ARG A 39 9.63 25.35 -12.40
CA ARG A 39 10.17 24.62 -13.55
C ARG A 39 11.55 24.05 -13.24
N LYS A 40 12.43 24.87 -12.63
CA LYS A 40 13.76 24.43 -12.24
C LYS A 40 13.68 23.24 -11.27
N PHE A 41 12.87 23.34 -10.22
CA PHE A 41 12.69 22.25 -9.26
C PHE A 41 12.23 20.95 -9.92
N ILE A 42 11.26 21.01 -10.83
CA ILE A 42 10.76 19.82 -11.55
C ILE A 42 11.89 19.17 -12.37
N LEU A 43 12.65 19.97 -13.12
CA LEU A 43 13.73 19.47 -13.95
C LEU A 43 14.90 18.91 -13.12
N ASP A 44 15.24 19.55 -12.00
CA ASP A 44 16.29 19.08 -11.08
C ASP A 44 15.91 17.72 -10.49
N VAL A 45 14.65 17.54 -10.07
CA VAL A 45 14.14 16.25 -9.55
C VAL A 45 14.17 15.16 -10.62
N VAL A 46 13.70 15.45 -11.84
CA VAL A 46 13.70 14.46 -12.92
C VAL A 46 15.13 14.09 -13.32
N SER A 47 16.02 15.07 -13.46
CA SER A 47 17.43 14.85 -13.81
C SER A 47 18.13 14.02 -12.74
N GLY A 48 17.91 14.33 -11.46
CA GLY A 48 18.45 13.56 -10.34
C GLY A 48 17.93 12.11 -10.32
N CYS A 49 16.64 11.89 -10.60
CA CYS A 49 16.08 10.54 -10.72
C CYS A 49 16.75 9.72 -11.84
N VAL A 50 17.17 10.36 -12.93
CA VAL A 50 17.86 9.69 -14.04
C VAL A 50 19.33 9.44 -13.70
N GLN A 51 20.01 10.43 -13.11
CA GLN A 51 21.40 10.33 -12.69
C GLN A 51 21.61 9.18 -11.69
N TYR A 52 20.73 9.07 -10.69
CA TYR A 52 20.79 8.04 -9.65
C TYR A 52 19.90 6.83 -9.96
N LYS A 53 19.56 6.59 -11.24
CA LYS A 53 18.61 5.54 -11.64
C LYS A 53 18.95 4.17 -11.08
N LYS A 54 20.21 3.73 -11.17
CA LYS A 54 20.63 2.40 -10.67
C LYS A 54 20.36 2.24 -9.17
N LEU A 55 20.68 3.27 -8.39
CA LEU A 55 20.49 3.32 -6.94
C LEU A 55 19.00 3.27 -6.56
N LEU A 56 18.20 4.10 -7.23
CA LEU A 56 16.77 4.20 -6.98
C LEU A 56 16.00 2.95 -7.45
N ASP A 57 16.37 2.41 -8.62
CA ASP A 57 15.76 1.19 -9.15
C ASP A 57 16.09 -0.02 -8.26
N ALA A 58 17.26 -0.09 -7.60
CA ALA A 58 17.56 -1.16 -6.64
C ALA A 58 16.52 -1.20 -5.50
N VAL A 59 16.22 -0.05 -4.90
CA VAL A 59 15.21 0.07 -3.84
C VAL A 59 13.81 -0.21 -4.35
N VAL A 60 13.42 0.43 -5.46
CA VAL A 60 12.04 0.34 -5.97
C VAL A 60 11.76 -1.08 -6.49
N ASN A 61 12.71 -1.73 -7.17
CA ASN A 61 12.54 -3.10 -7.62
C ASN A 61 12.43 -4.08 -6.46
N MET A 62 13.20 -3.88 -5.38
CA MET A 62 13.06 -4.67 -4.15
C MET A 62 11.67 -4.49 -3.53
N PHE A 63 11.20 -3.25 -3.43
CA PHE A 63 9.85 -2.94 -2.94
C PHE A 63 8.76 -3.64 -3.76
N TYR A 64 8.83 -3.54 -5.08
CA TYR A 64 7.89 -4.23 -5.97
C TYR A 64 8.05 -5.74 -5.84
N GLY A 65 9.27 -6.27 -5.74
CA GLY A 65 9.57 -7.69 -5.57
C GLY A 65 8.82 -8.32 -4.40
N LEU A 66 8.89 -7.68 -3.24
CA LEU A 66 8.26 -8.14 -2.00
C LEU A 66 6.75 -7.86 -1.94
N ASN A 67 6.28 -6.81 -2.65
CA ASN A 67 4.91 -6.30 -2.49
C ASN A 67 4.07 -6.31 -3.78
N LYS A 68 4.40 -7.14 -4.78
CA LYS A 68 3.73 -7.20 -6.11
C LYS A 68 2.19 -7.21 -6.06
N LYS A 69 1.59 -7.73 -4.99
CA LYS A 69 0.13 -7.84 -4.82
C LYS A 69 -0.56 -6.53 -4.44
N TRP A 70 0.14 -5.61 -3.80
CA TRP A 70 -0.44 -4.42 -3.17
C TRP A 70 -0.08 -3.11 -3.88
N VAL A 71 0.81 -3.17 -4.88
CA VAL A 71 1.39 -1.99 -5.52
C VAL A 71 1.08 -2.00 -7.01
N SER A 72 0.48 -0.91 -7.51
CA SER A 72 0.20 -0.75 -8.93
C SER A 72 1.48 -0.47 -9.72
N LYS A 73 1.60 -1.03 -10.93
CA LYS A 73 2.69 -0.68 -11.85
C LYS A 73 2.65 0.79 -12.27
N GLY A 74 1.47 1.41 -12.27
CA GLY A 74 1.29 2.83 -12.63
C GLY A 74 1.90 3.80 -11.62
N ASP A 75 2.20 3.35 -10.41
CA ASP A 75 2.77 4.18 -9.35
C ASP A 75 4.31 4.19 -9.35
N HIS A 76 4.96 3.48 -10.28
CA HIS A 76 6.42 3.31 -10.26
C HIS A 76 7.17 4.65 -10.28
N SER A 77 6.77 5.60 -11.13
CA SER A 77 7.44 6.91 -11.18
C SER A 77 7.29 7.68 -9.87
N GLN A 78 6.17 7.51 -9.17
CA GLN A 78 5.94 8.14 -7.86
C GLN A 78 6.87 7.57 -6.80
N PHE A 79 7.08 6.25 -6.79
CA PHE A 79 8.03 5.63 -5.85
C PHE A 79 9.49 5.99 -6.13
N VAL A 80 9.87 6.15 -7.40
CA VAL A 80 11.21 6.63 -7.75
C VAL A 80 11.41 8.07 -7.28
N VAL A 81 10.45 8.95 -7.57
CA VAL A 81 10.54 10.37 -7.19
C VAL A 81 10.53 10.53 -5.67
N ILE A 82 9.65 9.85 -4.93
CA ILE A 82 9.65 9.96 -3.47
C ILE A 82 10.92 9.36 -2.84
N CYS A 83 11.48 8.30 -3.43
CA CYS A 83 12.75 7.73 -3.00
C CYS A 83 13.89 8.76 -3.18
N TYR A 84 13.98 9.36 -4.37
CA TYR A 84 14.95 10.43 -4.65
C TYR A 84 14.81 11.61 -3.68
N LEU A 85 13.59 12.09 -3.46
CA LEU A 85 13.34 13.21 -2.55
C LEU A 85 13.72 12.88 -1.11
N THR A 86 13.47 11.64 -0.66
CA THR A 86 13.84 11.18 0.68
C THR A 86 15.35 11.10 0.86
N MET A 87 16.07 10.67 -0.18
CA MET A 87 17.53 10.50 -0.12
C MET A 87 18.30 11.81 -0.27
N PHE A 88 17.90 12.66 -1.21
CA PHE A 88 18.75 13.78 -1.65
C PHE A 88 18.17 15.16 -1.41
N ALA A 89 16.86 15.27 -1.12
CA ALA A 89 16.20 16.56 -1.00
C ALA A 89 15.53 16.77 0.36
N LEU A 90 15.61 15.80 1.28
CA LEU A 90 14.83 15.85 2.52
C LEU A 90 15.30 16.98 3.45
N ASP A 91 16.61 17.24 3.47
CA ASP A 91 17.22 18.35 4.21
C ASP A 91 16.74 19.72 3.73
N ASP A 92 16.72 19.93 2.41
CA ASP A 92 16.32 21.21 1.80
C ASP A 92 14.81 21.42 1.83
N LEU A 93 14.05 20.34 1.66
CA LEU A 93 12.60 20.39 1.55
C LEU A 93 11.97 20.60 2.94
N GLY A 94 12.49 19.91 3.95
CA GLY A 94 11.94 19.88 5.31
C GLY A 94 10.65 19.07 5.44
N VAL A 95 10.34 18.71 6.69
CA VAL A 95 9.26 17.78 7.08
C VAL A 95 7.87 18.24 6.61
N GLN A 96 7.56 19.54 6.70
CA GLN A 96 6.24 20.08 6.35
C GLN A 96 5.96 20.01 4.84
N ASN A 97 6.93 20.41 4.01
CA ASN A 97 6.78 20.31 2.56
C ASN A 97 6.75 18.85 2.10
N PHE A 98 7.55 17.99 2.74
CA PHE A 98 7.50 16.55 2.51
C PHE A 98 6.12 15.94 2.86
N SER A 99 5.51 16.38 3.97
CA SER A 99 4.14 16.01 4.35
C SER A 99 3.12 16.35 3.25
N ASN A 100 3.20 17.58 2.71
CA ASN A 100 2.32 18.02 1.62
C ASN A 100 2.51 17.18 0.34
N ILE A 101 3.75 16.78 0.05
CA ILE A 101 4.07 15.91 -1.09
C ILE A 101 3.45 14.53 -0.89
N ILE A 102 3.63 13.91 0.30
CA ILE A 102 3.02 12.62 0.66
C ILE A 102 1.49 12.69 0.52
N LYS A 103 0.85 13.73 1.08
CA LYS A 103 -0.60 13.95 0.95
C LYS A 103 -1.03 14.01 -0.52
N SER A 104 -0.25 14.70 -1.36
CA SER A 104 -0.57 14.85 -2.78
C SER A 104 -0.44 13.55 -3.58
N LEU A 105 0.55 12.70 -3.28
CA LEU A 105 0.81 11.44 -3.99
C LEU A 105 -0.09 10.31 -3.50
N GLY A 106 -0.49 10.33 -2.23
CA GLY A 106 -1.44 9.39 -1.63
C GLY A 106 -0.88 8.75 -0.36
N ILE A 107 -1.46 9.12 0.78
CA ILE A 107 -0.95 8.79 2.12
C ILE A 107 -0.70 7.28 2.30
N ASN A 108 -1.68 6.43 2.02
CA ASN A 108 -1.58 4.99 2.33
C ASN A 108 -0.41 4.29 1.61
N LYS A 109 -0.25 4.54 0.30
CA LYS A 109 0.82 3.88 -0.48
C LYS A 109 2.20 4.47 -0.18
N MET A 110 2.27 5.77 0.12
CA MET A 110 3.52 6.42 0.52
C MET A 110 3.92 5.98 1.93
N HIS A 111 2.97 5.83 2.86
CA HIS A 111 3.17 5.21 4.18
C HIS A 111 3.74 3.81 4.07
N PHE A 112 3.12 2.99 3.23
CA PHE A 112 3.58 1.63 3.00
C PHE A 112 5.01 1.60 2.44
N PHE A 113 5.32 2.46 1.48
CA PHE A 113 6.67 2.56 0.89
C PHE A 113 7.70 3.12 1.86
N MET A 114 7.40 4.18 2.62
CA MET A 114 8.32 4.77 3.60
C MET A 114 8.63 3.79 4.74
N ASN A 115 7.62 3.09 5.25
CA ASN A 115 7.83 2.05 6.25
C ASN A 115 8.72 0.92 5.72
N PHE A 116 8.48 0.49 4.47
CA PHE A 116 9.36 -0.47 3.79
C PHE A 116 10.79 0.06 3.71
N PHE A 117 10.97 1.28 3.16
CA PHE A 117 12.27 1.90 2.93
C PHE A 117 13.11 1.93 4.21
N PHE A 118 12.58 2.51 5.29
CA PHE A 118 13.33 2.62 6.54
C PHE A 118 13.48 1.29 7.28
N SER A 119 12.55 0.35 7.16
CA SER A 119 12.67 -0.98 7.80
C SER A 119 13.71 -1.85 7.12
N HIS A 120 13.89 -1.70 5.80
CA HIS A 120 14.81 -2.51 4.99
C HIS A 120 16.09 -1.74 4.62
N LEU A 121 16.28 -0.52 5.14
CA LEU A 121 17.40 0.35 4.81
C LEU A 121 18.76 -0.32 5.10
N THR A 122 18.98 -0.75 6.34
CA THR A 122 20.25 -1.40 6.73
C THR A 122 20.34 -2.88 6.37
N PRO A 123 19.28 -3.73 6.51
CA PRO A 123 19.47 -5.16 6.30
C PRO A 123 19.45 -5.61 4.84
N TRP A 124 18.88 -4.83 3.91
CA TRP A 124 18.75 -5.26 2.51
C TRP A 124 19.17 -4.18 1.52
N ILE A 125 18.67 -2.95 1.68
CA ILE A 125 18.94 -1.85 0.74
C ILE A 125 20.43 -1.49 0.74
N GLN A 126 21.04 -1.41 1.92
CA GLN A 126 22.47 -1.15 2.05
C GLN A 126 23.32 -2.21 1.34
N GLU A 127 22.99 -3.49 1.46
CA GLU A 127 23.71 -4.59 0.80
C GLU A 127 23.67 -4.43 -0.73
N GLU A 128 22.49 -4.14 -1.29
CA GLU A 128 22.33 -3.86 -2.72
C GLU A 128 23.12 -2.63 -3.17
N TRP A 129 23.13 -1.56 -2.37
CA TRP A 129 23.91 -0.36 -2.68
C TRP A 129 25.42 -0.59 -2.61
N ASN A 130 25.88 -1.39 -1.64
CA ASN A 130 27.28 -1.81 -1.52
C ASN A 130 27.74 -2.68 -2.71
N GLY A 131 26.81 -3.32 -3.43
CA GLY A 131 27.11 -4.00 -4.69
C GLY A 131 27.38 -3.04 -5.87
N ILE A 132 26.98 -1.76 -5.74
CA ILE A 132 27.10 -0.74 -6.80
C ILE A 132 28.18 0.29 -6.45
N TYR A 133 28.33 0.63 -5.17
CA TYR A 133 29.20 1.68 -4.64
C TYR A 133 30.08 1.15 -3.50
N ASP A 134 31.14 1.91 -3.18
CA ASP A 134 32.02 1.58 -2.06
C ASP A 134 31.29 1.56 -0.71
N VAL A 135 31.61 0.57 0.13
CA VAL A 135 30.90 0.30 1.37
C VAL A 135 31.02 1.46 2.36
N ASP A 136 32.22 2.04 2.49
CA ASP A 136 32.45 3.15 3.41
C ASP A 136 31.72 4.42 2.94
N PHE A 137 31.65 4.62 1.62
CA PHE A 137 30.90 5.71 1.01
C PHE A 137 29.40 5.57 1.25
N VAL A 138 28.81 4.39 0.99
CA VAL A 138 27.38 4.13 1.18
C VAL A 138 26.97 4.36 2.64
N GLU A 139 27.76 3.84 3.58
CA GLU A 139 27.48 3.98 5.00
C GLU A 139 27.48 5.46 5.42
N LYS A 140 28.54 6.19 5.07
CA LYS A 140 28.76 7.58 5.53
C LYS A 140 27.83 8.58 4.84
N GLU A 141 27.69 8.48 3.53
CA GLU A 141 26.99 9.49 2.74
C GLU A 141 25.48 9.25 2.67
N TRP A 142 25.02 8.00 2.78
CA TRP A 142 23.59 7.68 2.59
C TRP A 142 22.94 7.05 3.83
N ILE A 143 23.51 5.98 4.38
CA ILE A 143 22.86 5.25 5.48
C ILE A 143 22.77 6.12 6.74
N VAL A 144 23.87 6.71 7.18
CA VAL A 144 23.89 7.55 8.39
C VAL A 144 22.94 8.76 8.28
N PRO A 145 22.96 9.57 7.20
CA PRO A 145 22.02 10.67 7.03
C PRO A 145 20.55 10.25 6.97
N LEU A 146 20.24 9.12 6.32
CA LEU A 146 18.88 8.60 6.26
C LEU A 146 18.39 8.10 7.62
N LEU A 147 19.24 7.39 8.38
CA LEU A 147 18.90 6.93 9.72
C LEU A 147 18.62 8.10 10.68
N ARG A 148 19.30 9.25 10.50
CA ARG A 148 19.02 10.48 11.24
C ARG A 148 17.56 10.93 11.11
N TRP A 149 16.99 10.81 9.91
CA TRP A 149 15.62 11.24 9.59
C TRP A 149 14.53 10.23 9.95
N ARG A 150 14.91 9.01 10.32
CA ARG A 150 13.98 7.92 10.62
C ARG A 150 12.91 8.28 11.66
N PRO A 151 13.23 8.89 12.82
CA PRO A 151 12.21 9.17 13.83
C PRO A 151 11.23 10.26 13.38
N GLU A 152 11.69 11.33 12.70
CA GLU A 152 10.83 12.41 12.19
C GLU A 152 9.89 11.89 11.11
N ILE A 153 10.39 11.08 10.18
CA ILE A 153 9.56 10.52 9.11
C ILE A 153 8.57 9.51 9.67
N SER A 154 8.98 8.64 10.61
CA SER A 154 8.05 7.72 11.28
C SER A 154 6.91 8.47 11.96
N SER A 155 7.25 9.51 12.75
CA SER A 155 6.24 10.33 13.44
C SER A 155 5.29 11.02 12.45
N LEU A 156 5.83 11.55 11.34
CA LEU A 156 5.01 12.14 10.28
C LEU A 156 4.10 11.10 9.63
N MET A 157 4.58 9.89 9.34
CA MET A 157 3.77 8.84 8.73
C MET A 157 2.62 8.42 9.65
N ASP A 158 2.86 8.25 10.95
CA ASP A 158 1.84 7.91 11.94
C ASP A 158 0.76 9.01 12.04
N GLN A 159 1.19 10.28 12.15
CA GLN A 159 0.27 11.43 12.18
C GLN A 159 -0.62 11.49 10.93
N LEU A 160 -0.02 11.33 9.74
CA LEU A 160 -0.76 11.35 8.47
C LEU A 160 -1.72 10.17 8.34
N PHE A 161 -1.34 9.00 8.86
CA PHE A 161 -2.20 7.83 8.84
C PHE A 161 -3.43 8.02 9.73
N GLU A 162 -3.26 8.54 10.94
CA GLU A 162 -4.37 8.88 11.84
C GLU A 162 -5.30 9.96 11.25
N GLU A 163 -4.74 11.06 10.72
CA GLU A 163 -5.51 12.11 10.04
C GLU A 163 -6.40 11.55 8.92
N SER A 164 -5.87 10.59 8.15
CA SER A 164 -6.59 9.97 7.03
C SER A 164 -7.75 9.06 7.47
N GLN A 165 -7.71 8.51 8.69
CA GLN A 165 -8.79 7.69 9.25
C GLN A 165 -9.91 8.53 9.86
N VAL A 166 -9.57 9.63 10.54
CA VAL A 166 -10.57 10.53 11.15
C VAL A 166 -11.48 11.17 10.11
N GLN A 167 -10.95 11.51 8.93
CA GLN A 167 -11.75 12.07 7.83
C GLN A 167 -12.75 11.07 7.21
N LYS A 168 -12.52 9.76 7.33
CA LYS A 168 -13.46 8.73 6.85
C LYS A 168 -14.65 8.51 7.79
N ALA A 169 -14.58 8.98 9.03
CA ALA A 169 -15.59 8.68 10.06
C ALA A 169 -16.87 9.54 9.98
N HIS A 170 -16.89 10.61 9.17
CA HIS A 170 -18.06 11.50 9.05
C HIS A 170 -18.78 11.38 7.69
N VAL A 171 -19.01 10.15 7.22
CA VAL A 171 -20.05 9.93 6.20
C VAL A 171 -21.37 9.78 6.96
N LYS A 172 -22.27 10.78 6.84
CA LYS A 172 -23.61 10.70 7.42
C LYS A 172 -24.29 9.44 6.92
N THR A 173 -24.82 8.63 7.84
CA THR A 173 -25.61 7.43 7.56
C THR A 173 -26.68 7.72 6.52
N THR A 174 -26.59 7.07 5.35
CA THR A 174 -27.68 7.06 4.38
C THR A 174 -28.87 6.36 5.02
N GLN A 175 -29.91 7.11 5.35
CA GLN A 175 -31.19 6.56 5.78
C GLN A 175 -31.74 5.65 4.66
N PRO A 176 -32.10 4.39 4.94
CA PRO A 176 -32.72 3.52 3.95
C PRO A 176 -34.05 4.13 3.50
N GLN A 177 -34.13 4.55 2.25
CA GLN A 177 -35.39 4.92 1.64
C GLN A 177 -36.09 3.64 1.17
N GLU A 178 -37.24 3.34 1.78
CA GLU A 178 -38.09 2.22 1.41
C GLU A 178 -38.47 2.29 -0.07
N PHE A 179 -38.23 1.19 -0.77
CA PHE A 179 -38.47 1.09 -2.21
C PHE A 179 -39.97 0.88 -2.45
N ASN A 180 -40.54 1.64 -3.39
CA ASN A 180 -41.93 1.48 -3.77
C ASN A 180 -42.13 0.12 -4.47
N LEU A 181 -42.72 -0.85 -3.76
CA LEU A 181 -43.00 -2.21 -4.24
C LEU A 181 -44.03 -2.28 -5.37
N THR A 182 -44.78 -1.20 -5.64
CA THR A 182 -46.01 -1.28 -6.45
C THR A 182 -46.02 -0.39 -7.70
N ASN A 183 -44.85 0.05 -8.18
CA ASN A 183 -44.78 0.58 -9.54
C ASN A 183 -43.62 -0.06 -10.31
N PRO A 184 -43.88 -0.95 -11.27
CA PRO A 184 -42.82 -1.51 -12.08
C PRO A 184 -42.19 -0.36 -12.89
N LYS A 185 -40.93 -0.05 -12.59
CA LYS A 185 -40.10 0.80 -13.47
C LYS A 185 -40.09 0.15 -14.86
N ALA A 186 -40.49 0.89 -15.89
CA ALA A 186 -40.35 0.46 -17.27
C ALA A 186 -38.88 0.07 -17.50
N ARG A 187 -38.66 -1.18 -17.92
CA ARG A 187 -37.32 -1.63 -18.30
C ARG A 187 -36.87 -0.77 -19.48
N PRO A 188 -35.67 -0.16 -19.44
CA PRO A 188 -35.05 0.35 -20.66
C PRO A 188 -34.94 -0.84 -21.62
N VAL A 189 -35.49 -0.68 -22.83
CA VAL A 189 -35.31 -1.64 -23.91
C VAL A 189 -33.80 -1.84 -24.11
N PRO A 190 -33.29 -3.07 -24.25
CA PRO A 190 -31.87 -3.29 -24.50
C PRO A 190 -31.45 -2.49 -25.73
N GLU A 191 -30.53 -1.55 -25.51
CA GLU A 191 -29.87 -0.84 -26.60
C GLU A 191 -29.16 -1.89 -27.46
N MET A 192 -29.43 -1.88 -28.77
CA MET A 192 -28.82 -2.83 -29.70
C MET A 192 -27.30 -2.76 -29.52
N ILE A 193 -26.72 -3.90 -29.15
CA ILE A 193 -25.28 -4.11 -29.15
C ILE A 193 -24.76 -3.60 -30.51
N PRO A 194 -23.80 -2.67 -30.55
CA PRO A 194 -23.17 -2.30 -31.80
C PRO A 194 -22.68 -3.57 -32.49
N HIS A 195 -23.26 -3.87 -33.65
CA HIS A 195 -22.76 -4.94 -34.50
C HIS A 195 -21.28 -4.68 -34.74
N GLU A 196 -20.44 -5.66 -34.45
CA GLU A 196 -19.01 -5.61 -34.76
C GLU A 196 -18.84 -5.22 -36.21
N GLU A 197 -18.28 -4.03 -36.44
CA GLU A 197 -17.89 -3.59 -37.76
C GLU A 197 -16.82 -4.58 -38.25
N LYS A 198 -17.17 -5.36 -39.28
CA LYS A 198 -16.29 -6.36 -39.88
C LYS A 198 -14.92 -5.73 -40.13
N ARG A 199 -13.90 -6.34 -39.54
CA ARG A 199 -12.49 -5.99 -39.71
C ARG A 199 -12.21 -5.74 -41.18
N LYS A 200 -11.67 -4.55 -41.50
CA LYS A 200 -11.16 -4.25 -42.84
C LYS A 200 -10.15 -5.33 -43.23
N ALA A 201 -10.29 -5.84 -44.46
CA ALA A 201 -9.39 -6.83 -45.00
C ALA A 201 -7.94 -6.33 -44.94
N VAL A 202 -7.03 -7.20 -44.48
CA VAL A 202 -5.59 -6.99 -44.54
C VAL A 202 -5.21 -6.66 -46.00
N PRO A 203 -4.36 -5.64 -46.26
CA PRO A 203 -3.82 -5.41 -47.58
C PRO A 203 -3.07 -6.66 -48.05
N LYS A 204 -3.62 -7.35 -49.05
CA LYS A 204 -2.90 -8.39 -49.79
C LYS A 204 -1.84 -7.69 -50.63
N GLY A 205 -0.61 -7.72 -50.16
CA GLY A 205 0.48 -7.10 -50.89
C GLY A 205 1.81 -7.08 -50.13
N PHE A 206 2.28 -8.23 -49.65
CA PHE A 206 3.70 -8.38 -49.35
C PHE A 206 4.18 -9.81 -49.58
N ASN A 207 3.96 -10.31 -50.79
CA ASN A 207 4.88 -11.28 -51.37
C ASN A 207 5.62 -10.53 -52.49
N SER A 208 6.71 -9.84 -52.12
CA SER A 208 7.77 -9.59 -53.08
C SER A 208 8.43 -10.94 -53.36
N ALA A 209 7.75 -11.76 -54.16
CA ALA A 209 8.38 -12.87 -54.85
C ALA A 209 9.53 -12.26 -55.65
N ASN A 210 10.74 -12.76 -55.37
CA ASN A 210 11.98 -12.31 -55.96
C ASN A 210 11.81 -12.15 -57.47
N LYS A 211 11.83 -10.88 -57.90
CA LYS A 211 11.98 -10.49 -59.30
C LYS A 211 13.43 -10.76 -59.70
N ALA A 212 13.79 -12.05 -59.76
CA ALA A 212 15.06 -12.55 -60.28
C ALA A 212 14.85 -13.45 -61.51
N GLU A 213 13.63 -13.49 -62.08
CA GLU A 213 13.40 -14.00 -63.43
C GLU A 213 13.28 -12.81 -64.39
N ALA A 214 14.36 -12.04 -64.50
CA ALA A 214 14.48 -11.02 -65.53
C ALA A 214 15.70 -11.34 -66.40
N LYS A 215 15.38 -11.76 -67.63
CA LYS A 215 16.26 -11.98 -68.79
C LYS A 215 17.05 -13.29 -68.78
N ILE A 216 16.33 -14.39 -69.02
CA ILE A 216 16.87 -15.40 -69.93
C ILE A 216 16.56 -14.89 -71.34
N SER A 217 17.46 -14.07 -71.90
CA SER A 217 17.57 -14.00 -73.36
C SER A 217 17.69 -15.44 -73.85
N SER A 218 16.94 -15.80 -74.90
CA SER A 218 17.03 -17.09 -75.57
C SER A 218 18.42 -17.27 -76.20
N VAL A 219 19.44 -17.48 -75.37
CA VAL A 219 20.77 -17.89 -75.83
C VAL A 219 20.59 -19.37 -76.12
N LYS A 220 20.59 -19.73 -77.40
CA LYS A 220 20.79 -21.12 -77.84
C LYS A 220 22.19 -21.54 -77.37
N LEU A 221 22.28 -22.00 -76.14
CA LEU A 221 23.47 -22.61 -75.59
C LEU A 221 23.59 -24.02 -76.17
N ASN A 222 24.79 -24.41 -76.58
CA ASN A 222 25.07 -25.81 -76.89
C ASN A 222 24.76 -26.68 -75.66
N ASN A 223 24.25 -27.90 -75.84
CA ASN A 223 23.94 -28.84 -74.75
C ASN A 223 25.08 -28.96 -73.72
N ALA A 224 26.34 -28.86 -74.15
CA ALA A 224 27.50 -28.88 -73.28
C ALA A 224 27.58 -27.71 -72.28
N ALA A 225 27.07 -26.52 -72.63
CA ALA A 225 27.05 -25.36 -71.72
C ALA A 225 25.93 -25.48 -70.68
N ILE A 226 24.79 -26.08 -71.05
CA ILE A 226 23.67 -26.37 -70.14
C ILE A 226 24.14 -27.37 -69.06
N LEU A 227 24.76 -28.48 -69.48
CA LEU A 227 25.27 -29.51 -68.56
C LEU A 227 26.34 -28.97 -67.59
N ARG A 228 27.19 -28.04 -68.03
CA ARG A 228 28.18 -27.40 -67.15
C ARG A 228 27.52 -26.49 -66.12
N GLN A 229 26.49 -25.75 -66.52
CA GLN A 229 25.73 -24.87 -65.61
C GLN A 229 24.96 -25.70 -64.57
N GLU A 230 24.34 -26.79 -64.98
CA GLU A 230 23.64 -27.73 -64.10
C GLU A 230 24.59 -28.36 -63.08
N ALA A 231 25.77 -28.81 -63.51
CA ALA A 231 26.76 -29.39 -62.61
C ALA A 231 27.26 -28.38 -61.54
N LEU A 232 27.43 -27.11 -61.91
CA LEU A 232 27.80 -26.05 -60.96
C LEU A 232 26.67 -25.76 -59.96
N TYR A 233 25.44 -25.71 -60.43
CA TYR A 233 24.28 -25.50 -59.57
C TYR A 233 24.09 -26.66 -58.58
N HIS A 234 24.20 -27.91 -59.06
CA HIS A 234 24.13 -29.08 -58.19
C HIS A 234 25.18 -29.07 -57.10
N ARG A 235 26.43 -28.70 -57.44
CA ARG A 235 27.51 -28.57 -56.47
C ARG A 235 27.23 -27.48 -55.43
N GLN A 236 26.73 -26.31 -55.83
CA GLN A 236 26.37 -25.25 -54.89
C GLN A 236 25.24 -25.66 -53.96
N VAL A 237 24.24 -26.37 -54.48
CA VAL A 237 23.14 -26.90 -53.68
C VAL A 237 23.65 -27.90 -52.65
N GLU A 238 24.54 -28.82 -53.03
CA GLU A 238 25.13 -29.79 -52.11
C GLU A 238 25.97 -29.12 -51.02
N GLU A 239 26.77 -28.11 -51.37
CA GLU A 239 27.58 -27.34 -50.41
C GLU A 239 26.70 -26.59 -49.38
N GLU A 240 25.59 -25.98 -49.82
CA GLU A 240 24.64 -25.31 -48.92
C GLU A 240 23.84 -26.31 -48.06
N LEU A 241 23.52 -27.48 -48.60
CA LEU A 241 22.82 -28.53 -47.86
C LEU A 241 23.69 -29.06 -46.71
N GLN A 242 24.98 -29.30 -46.96
CA GLN A 242 25.95 -29.68 -45.92
C GLN A 242 26.13 -28.59 -44.87
N ARG A 243 26.13 -27.31 -45.27
CA ARG A 243 26.21 -26.18 -44.35
C ARG A 243 25.01 -26.10 -43.42
N ILE A 244 23.80 -26.29 -43.97
CA ILE A 244 22.57 -26.32 -43.17
C ILE A 244 22.59 -27.51 -42.21
N GLU A 245 23.02 -28.68 -42.64
CA GLU A 245 23.11 -29.87 -41.79
C GLU A 245 24.07 -29.67 -40.60
N GLN A 246 25.24 -29.06 -40.81
CA GLN A 246 26.17 -28.71 -39.73
C GLN A 246 25.58 -27.70 -38.73
N LEU A 247 24.79 -26.74 -39.21
CA LEU A 247 24.10 -25.78 -38.34
C LEU A 247 22.99 -26.45 -37.52
N VAL A 248 22.29 -27.43 -38.09
CA VAL A 248 21.24 -28.21 -37.41
C VAL A 248 21.84 -29.15 -36.36
N GLN A 249 22.98 -29.78 -36.63
CA GLN A 249 23.68 -30.63 -35.64
C GLN A 249 24.11 -29.86 -34.38
N GLY A 250 24.34 -28.55 -34.48
CA GLY A 250 24.65 -27.66 -33.35
C GLY A 250 23.42 -27.08 -32.64
N ALA A 251 22.21 -27.22 -33.18
CA ALA A 251 20.99 -26.72 -32.58
C ALA A 251 20.56 -27.64 -31.42
N ARG A 252 20.73 -27.18 -30.17
CA ARG A 252 20.18 -27.89 -29.01
C ARG A 252 18.64 -27.92 -29.09
N ASP A 253 18.05 -29.10 -28.92
CA ASP A 253 16.60 -29.26 -28.82
C ASP A 253 16.02 -28.47 -27.65
N SER A 254 15.19 -27.46 -27.94
CA SER A 254 14.44 -26.66 -26.96
C SER A 254 13.44 -27.48 -26.12
N SER A 255 13.20 -28.74 -26.49
CA SER A 255 12.28 -29.66 -25.81
C SER A 255 12.67 -29.92 -24.35
N SER A 256 13.97 -30.11 -24.08
CA SER A 256 14.51 -30.37 -22.74
C SER A 256 14.23 -29.21 -21.76
N PHE A 257 14.41 -27.97 -22.22
CA PHE A 257 14.13 -26.76 -21.44
C PHE A 257 12.63 -26.59 -21.15
N LEU A 258 11.78 -26.86 -22.14
CA LEU A 258 10.33 -26.74 -21.99
C LEU A 258 9.77 -27.79 -21.02
N GLN A 259 10.28 -29.02 -21.06
CA GLN A 259 9.92 -30.08 -20.12
C GLN A 259 10.32 -29.70 -18.69
N TRP A 260 11.55 -29.23 -18.49
CA TRP A 260 12.00 -28.74 -17.18
C TRP A 260 11.14 -27.59 -16.65
N GLN A 261 10.77 -26.64 -17.52
CA GLN A 261 9.91 -25.51 -17.14
C GLN A 261 8.48 -25.95 -16.75
N GLN A 262 7.94 -26.99 -17.37
CA GLN A 262 6.65 -27.57 -16.99
C GLN A 262 6.74 -28.28 -15.64
N GLU A 263 7.79 -29.08 -15.44
CA GLU A 263 8.00 -29.84 -14.20
C GLU A 263 8.19 -28.92 -12.98
N MET A 264 8.97 -27.84 -13.12
CA MET A 264 9.17 -26.87 -12.03
C MET A 264 7.86 -26.15 -11.67
N ARG A 265 7.02 -25.81 -12.66
CA ARG A 265 5.71 -25.21 -12.40
C ARG A 265 4.78 -26.16 -11.64
N GLU A 266 4.82 -27.44 -11.98
CA GLU A 266 3.99 -28.46 -11.32
C GLU A 266 4.47 -28.72 -9.89
N LYS A 267 5.78 -28.76 -9.65
CA LYS A 267 6.36 -28.85 -8.29
C LYS A 267 5.98 -27.63 -7.44
N ASP A 268 6.10 -26.42 -7.97
CA ASP A 268 5.67 -25.18 -7.28
C ASP A 268 4.18 -25.21 -6.90
N LEU A 269 3.33 -25.76 -7.77
CA LEU A 269 1.90 -25.93 -7.51
C LEU A 269 1.67 -26.95 -6.39
N GLN A 270 2.35 -28.10 -6.45
CA GLN A 270 2.25 -29.15 -5.44
C GLN A 270 2.73 -28.69 -4.06
N GLU A 271 3.76 -27.85 -3.98
CA GLU A 271 4.26 -27.28 -2.72
C GLU A 271 3.31 -26.23 -2.12
N LYS A 272 2.64 -25.43 -2.97
CA LYS A 272 1.71 -24.39 -2.51
C LYS A 272 0.43 -24.95 -1.89
N LEU A 273 -0.05 -26.09 -2.38
CA LEU A 273 -1.30 -26.70 -1.91
C LEU A 273 -1.30 -27.04 -0.40
N PRO A 274 -0.33 -27.78 0.16
CA PRO A 274 -0.27 -28.05 1.59
C PRO A 274 -0.04 -26.78 2.40
N MET A 275 0.77 -25.83 1.91
CA MET A 275 1.01 -24.56 2.60
C MET A 275 -0.27 -23.73 2.75
N MET A 276 -1.10 -23.65 1.70
CA MET A 276 -2.40 -22.99 1.77
C MET A 276 -3.35 -23.69 2.76
N LYS A 277 -3.38 -25.03 2.76
CA LYS A 277 -4.18 -25.82 3.71
C LYS A 277 -3.74 -25.58 5.16
N GLN A 278 -2.44 -25.60 5.42
CA GLN A 278 -1.87 -25.34 6.75
C GLN A 278 -2.23 -23.94 7.24
N LYS A 279 -2.02 -22.92 6.40
CA LYS A 279 -2.36 -21.53 6.76
C LYS A 279 -3.85 -21.35 7.08
N HIS A 280 -4.72 -22.04 6.35
CA HIS A 280 -6.16 -21.99 6.62
C HIS A 280 -6.50 -22.61 7.99
N LEU A 281 -5.87 -23.74 8.33
CA LEU A 281 -6.04 -24.37 9.64
C LEU A 281 -5.49 -23.49 10.78
N GLU A 282 -4.31 -22.90 10.61
CA GLU A 282 -3.73 -21.97 11.58
C GLU A 282 -4.63 -20.75 11.81
N THR A 283 -5.21 -20.21 10.74
CA THR A 283 -6.17 -19.09 10.83
C THR A 283 -7.39 -19.50 11.66
N ARG A 284 -7.98 -20.67 11.38
CA ARG A 284 -9.13 -21.19 12.14
C ARG A 284 -8.81 -21.39 13.62
N ILE A 285 -7.66 -21.99 13.93
CA ILE A 285 -7.22 -22.19 15.32
C ILE A 285 -7.01 -20.84 16.02
N SER A 286 -6.42 -19.86 15.32
CA SER A 286 -6.25 -18.50 15.84
C SER A 286 -7.60 -17.83 16.13
N GLU A 287 -8.58 -17.96 15.25
CA GLU A 287 -9.93 -17.42 15.44
C GLU A 287 -10.63 -18.05 16.65
N GLU A 288 -10.55 -19.38 16.80
CA GLU A 288 -11.08 -20.10 17.96
C GLU A 288 -10.40 -19.65 19.26
N ASN A 289 -9.07 -19.50 19.26
CA ASN A 289 -8.32 -19.01 20.42
C ASN A 289 -8.72 -17.58 20.81
N VAL A 290 -8.87 -16.67 19.84
CA VAL A 290 -9.33 -15.30 20.10
C VAL A 290 -10.74 -15.30 20.71
N ALA A 291 -11.63 -16.14 20.20
CA ALA A 291 -12.99 -16.27 20.74
C ALA A 291 -12.98 -16.77 22.21
N LEU A 292 -12.14 -17.77 22.52
CA LEU A 292 -11.96 -18.28 23.88
C LEU A 292 -11.43 -17.21 24.84
N VAL A 293 -10.40 -16.45 24.45
CA VAL A 293 -9.84 -15.37 25.26
C VAL A 293 -10.88 -14.28 25.51
N ARG A 294 -11.65 -13.89 24.49
CA ARG A 294 -12.74 -12.92 24.63
C ARG A 294 -13.80 -13.39 25.62
N LYS A 295 -14.17 -14.66 25.56
CA LYS A 295 -15.12 -15.27 26.51
C LYS A 295 -14.58 -15.22 27.94
N GLN A 296 -13.31 -15.58 28.15
CA GLN A 296 -12.68 -15.55 29.47
C GLN A 296 -12.64 -14.13 30.05
N VAL A 297 -12.29 -13.14 29.23
CA VAL A 297 -12.27 -11.73 29.65
C VAL A 297 -13.68 -11.25 30.01
N ALA A 298 -14.69 -11.61 29.22
CA ALA A 298 -16.08 -11.26 29.51
C ALA A 298 -16.57 -11.85 30.84
N GLU A 299 -16.27 -13.13 31.10
CA GLU A 299 -16.60 -13.78 32.36
C GLU A 299 -15.90 -13.14 33.57
N ASN A 300 -14.62 -12.79 33.43
CA ASN A 300 -13.86 -12.11 34.49
C ASN A 300 -14.41 -10.72 34.77
N ASN A 301 -14.74 -9.96 33.72
CA ASN A 301 -15.34 -8.63 33.85
C ASN A 301 -16.72 -8.71 34.52
N GLN A 302 -17.53 -9.74 34.19
CA GLN A 302 -18.82 -9.96 34.81
C GLN A 302 -18.67 -10.24 36.32
N LYS A 303 -17.74 -11.12 36.70
CA LYS A 303 -17.44 -11.42 38.11
C LYS A 303 -16.97 -10.17 38.87
N ALA A 304 -16.05 -9.40 38.29
CA ALA A 304 -15.57 -8.16 38.88
C ALA A 304 -16.69 -7.11 39.04
N ALA A 305 -17.59 -7.01 38.06
CA ALA A 305 -18.74 -6.12 38.15
C ALA A 305 -19.74 -6.57 39.24
N GLN A 306 -19.96 -7.87 39.40
CA GLN A 306 -20.79 -8.41 40.49
C GLN A 306 -20.18 -8.12 41.86
N LEU A 307 -18.87 -8.33 42.03
CA LEU A 307 -18.17 -8.01 43.28
C LEU A 307 -18.31 -6.52 43.62
N LYS A 308 -18.09 -5.62 42.67
CA LYS A 308 -18.29 -4.18 42.88
C LYS A 308 -19.73 -3.86 43.28
N LYS A 309 -20.73 -4.47 42.65
CA LYS A 309 -22.14 -4.26 43.03
C LYS A 309 -22.38 -4.68 44.48
N GLU A 310 -21.86 -5.82 44.89
CA GLU A 310 -21.97 -6.31 46.27
C GLU A 310 -21.27 -5.37 47.27
N GLU A 311 -20.04 -4.94 46.97
CA GLU A 311 -19.31 -3.97 47.79
C GLU A 311 -20.08 -2.66 47.94
N THR A 312 -20.65 -2.14 46.84
CA THR A 312 -21.48 -0.92 46.89
C THR A 312 -22.77 -1.13 47.68
N PHE A 313 -23.40 -2.30 47.57
CA PHE A 313 -24.59 -2.64 48.32
C PHE A 313 -24.30 -2.67 49.83
N GLN A 314 -23.21 -3.34 50.23
CA GLN A 314 -22.78 -3.40 51.62
C GLN A 314 -22.43 -2.01 52.18
N LEU A 315 -21.76 -1.16 51.38
CA LEU A 315 -21.47 0.21 51.78
C LEU A 315 -22.74 1.03 51.99
N MET A 316 -23.71 0.92 51.08
CA MET A 316 -25.01 1.60 51.21
C MET A 316 -25.80 1.10 52.41
N GLN A 317 -25.76 -0.20 52.69
CA GLN A 317 -26.41 -0.77 53.87
C GLN A 317 -25.82 -0.18 55.16
N LYS A 318 -24.49 -0.14 55.29
CA LYS A 318 -23.82 0.48 56.44
C LYS A 318 -24.19 1.95 56.60
N TYR A 319 -24.28 2.69 55.49
CA TYR A 319 -24.70 4.09 55.52
C TYR A 319 -26.15 4.25 55.98
N ALA A 320 -27.06 3.40 55.50
CA ALA A 320 -28.45 3.39 55.93
C ALA A 320 -28.58 3.08 57.43
N GLU A 321 -27.86 2.07 57.93
CA GLU A 321 -27.83 1.72 59.36
C GLU A 321 -27.32 2.89 60.22
N LYS A 322 -26.24 3.55 59.79
CA LYS A 322 -25.71 4.74 60.47
C LYS A 322 -26.73 5.87 60.50
N ARG A 323 -27.42 6.14 59.39
CA ARG A 323 -28.48 7.16 59.32
C ARG A 323 -29.64 6.85 60.27
N MET A 324 -30.06 5.60 60.35
CA MET A 324 -31.10 5.16 61.28
C MET A 324 -30.67 5.34 62.74
N GLN A 325 -29.41 5.05 63.05
CA GLN A 325 -28.84 5.21 64.38
C GLN A 325 -28.74 6.69 64.78
N GLU A 326 -28.23 7.56 63.90
CA GLU A 326 -28.18 9.01 64.12
C GLU A 326 -29.58 9.60 64.37
N GLU A 327 -30.57 9.15 63.60
CA GLU A 327 -31.96 9.61 63.77
C GLU A 327 -32.58 9.13 65.08
N LYS A 328 -32.25 7.91 65.52
CA LYS A 328 -32.65 7.38 66.83
C LYS A 328 -32.00 8.17 67.98
N GLU A 329 -30.71 8.44 67.90
CA GLU A 329 -29.97 9.25 68.89
C GLU A 329 -30.52 10.68 68.97
N LEU A 330 -30.86 11.29 67.83
CA LEU A 330 -31.49 12.61 67.79
C LEU A 330 -32.87 12.57 68.45
N ARG A 331 -33.70 11.55 68.15
CA ARG A 331 -35.01 11.36 68.78
C ARG A 331 -34.88 11.20 70.30
N ASP A 332 -33.96 10.38 70.77
CA ASP A 332 -33.71 10.14 72.20
C ASP A 332 -33.21 11.42 72.90
N SER A 333 -32.33 12.18 72.24
CA SER A 333 -31.86 13.49 72.73
C SER A 333 -32.98 14.52 72.83
N VAL A 334 -33.86 14.60 71.83
CA VAL A 334 -35.03 15.48 71.83
C VAL A 334 -36.00 15.07 72.94
N HIS A 335 -36.28 13.77 73.08
CA HIS A 335 -37.15 13.24 74.12
C HIS A 335 -36.61 13.56 75.52
N THR A 336 -35.29 13.39 75.73
CA THR A 336 -34.63 13.70 77.00
C THR A 336 -34.72 15.19 77.34
N LYS A 337 -34.42 16.09 76.38
CA LYS A 337 -34.56 17.55 76.55
C LYS A 337 -36.00 17.95 76.85
N PHE A 338 -36.96 17.35 76.16
CA PHE A 338 -38.39 17.60 76.41
C PHE A 338 -38.81 17.17 77.83
N CYS A 339 -38.37 15.99 78.28
CA CYS A 339 -38.61 15.51 79.64
C CYS A 339 -37.98 16.42 80.71
N PHE A 340 -36.77 16.94 80.45
CA PHE A 340 -36.11 17.90 81.33
C PHE A 340 -36.87 19.23 81.40
N PHE A 341 -37.25 19.80 80.26
CA PHE A 341 -38.04 21.04 80.20
C PHE A 341 -39.38 20.90 80.92
N LYS A 342 -40.05 19.75 80.80
CA LYS A 342 -41.30 19.46 81.52
C LYS A 342 -41.09 19.41 83.04
N LYS A 343 -39.99 18.82 83.52
CA LYS A 343 -39.62 18.82 84.94
C LYS A 343 -39.29 20.23 85.43
N ASP A 344 -38.52 21.01 84.68
CA ASP A 344 -38.19 22.39 85.04
C ASP A 344 -39.43 23.27 85.12
N SER A 345 -40.35 23.15 84.16
CA SER A 345 -41.62 23.87 84.17
C SER A 345 -42.47 23.52 85.40
N GLN A 346 -42.58 22.23 85.75
CA GLN A 346 -43.25 21.80 86.98
C GLN A 346 -42.56 22.34 88.25
N THR A 347 -41.23 22.39 88.26
CA THR A 347 -40.45 22.89 89.40
C THR A 347 -40.60 24.41 89.55
N CYS A 348 -40.63 25.14 88.43
CA CYS A 348 -40.85 26.58 88.38
C CYS A 348 -42.28 26.94 88.82
N MET A 349 -43.31 26.18 88.39
CA MET A 349 -44.68 26.32 88.90
C MET A 349 -44.75 26.10 90.41
N LYS A 350 -44.11 25.03 90.93
CA LYS A 350 -44.07 24.76 92.38
C LYS A 350 -43.39 25.90 93.16
N ARG A 351 -42.28 26.45 92.67
CA ARG A 351 -41.60 27.60 93.28
C ARG A 351 -42.47 28.87 93.26
N ARG A 352 -43.19 29.10 92.16
CA ARG A 352 -44.11 30.24 92.03
C ARG A 352 -45.31 30.14 92.96
N VAL A 353 -45.83 28.93 93.16
CA VAL A 353 -46.88 28.67 94.17
C VAL A 353 -46.34 28.88 95.58
N LEU A 354 -45.13 28.40 95.90
CA LEU A 354 -44.51 28.65 97.20
C LEU A 354 -44.29 30.15 97.48
N TRP A 355 -43.89 30.93 96.46
CA TRP A 355 -43.69 32.38 96.57
C TRP A 355 -44.98 33.19 96.72
N LEU A 356 -46.14 32.59 96.39
CA LEU A 356 -47.45 33.22 96.62
C LEU A 356 -48.03 32.89 98.01
N ILE A 357 -47.44 31.92 98.72
CA ILE A 357 -47.91 31.43 100.02
C ILE A 357 -47.11 32.06 101.18
N PHE A 358 -45.89 32.54 100.91
CA PHE A 358 -45.09 33.38 101.81
C PHE A 358 -45.16 34.84 101.35
#